data_AF-A0A817QM18-F1
#
_entry.id   AF-A0A817QM18-F1
#
_cell.length_a   1.000
_cell.length_b   1.000
_cell.length_c   1.000
_cell.angle_alpha   90.00
_cell.angle_beta   90.00
_cell.angle_gamma   90.00
#
_symmetry.space_group_name_H-M   'P 1'
#
loop_
_entity.id
_entity.type
_entity.pdbx_description
1 polymer ?
#
loop_
_entity_poly.entity_id
_entity_poly.type
_entity_poly.pdbx_seq_one_letter_code
_entity_poly.pdbx_strand_id
1 'polypeptide(L)'
;MDMAIRTKQYLDVRFPILLWKQLIPEEVRIEDIEAIDISSFTIINEMEENIRKVKDLNECDDGDVKKNCDYFFSSVMTELTVDVVSLTGQTYELIPCGSHIPVTAVNFEDYCMRYRQYRINEFH
;
A
#
# COMPACT_ATOMS: atom_id res chain seq x y z
N MET A 1 -1.34 26.47 16.95
CA MET A 1 -2.67 25.89 17.25
C MET A 1 -3.10 26.16 18.68
N ASP A 2 -2.28 25.84 19.66
CA ASP A 2 -2.57 26.01 21.09
C ASP A 2 -3.08 27.42 21.49
N MET A 3 -2.44 28.48 20.99
CA MET A 3 -2.90 29.85 21.23
C MET A 3 -4.26 30.17 20.60
N ALA A 4 -4.53 29.69 19.38
CA ALA A 4 -5.80 29.90 18.69
C ALA A 4 -6.96 29.13 19.34
N ILE A 5 -6.68 27.91 19.84
CA ILE A 5 -7.63 27.12 20.63
C ILE A 5 -8.00 27.89 21.91
N ARG A 6 -6.99 28.43 22.62
CA ARG A 6 -7.24 29.23 23.83
C ARG A 6 -7.99 30.53 23.58
N THR A 7 -7.67 31.24 22.50
CA THR A 7 -8.31 32.52 22.15
C THR A 7 -9.64 32.33 21.42
N LYS A 8 -10.07 31.09 21.16
CA LYS A 8 -11.26 30.74 20.37
C LYS A 8 -11.25 31.36 18.97
N GLN A 9 -10.05 31.55 18.42
CA GLN A 9 -9.86 32.03 17.07
C GLN A 9 -9.81 30.83 16.13
N TYR A 10 -10.60 30.89 15.06
CA TYR A 10 -10.54 29.89 14.01
C TYR A 10 -9.21 30.01 13.27
N LEU A 11 -8.56 28.87 13.08
CA LEU A 11 -7.39 28.76 12.21
C LEU A 11 -7.88 28.12 10.91
N ASP A 12 -7.74 28.82 9.78
CA ASP A 12 -8.11 28.30 8.46
C ASP A 12 -6.99 27.39 7.92
N VAL A 13 -6.81 26.26 8.59
CA VAL A 13 -5.84 25.23 8.23
C VAL A 13 -6.56 23.90 8.10
N ARG A 14 -6.30 23.21 7.00
CA ARG A 14 -6.86 21.89 6.73
C ARG A 14 -5.78 20.85 6.97
N PHE A 15 -5.70 20.36 8.19
CA PHE A 15 -4.78 19.27 8.52
C PHE A 15 -5.37 17.91 8.13
N PRO A 16 -4.54 16.95 7.68
CA PRO A 16 -4.93 15.56 7.50
C PRO A 16 -5.44 14.93 8.81
N ILE A 17 -6.32 13.94 8.71
CA ILE A 17 -6.93 13.26 9.86
C ILE A 17 -5.89 12.62 10.80
N LEU A 18 -4.77 12.13 10.24
CA LEU A 18 -3.63 11.59 11.00
C LEU A 18 -3.12 12.58 12.06
N LEU A 19 -3.02 13.86 11.72
CA LEU A 19 -2.48 14.86 12.65
C LEU A 19 -3.40 15.06 13.85
N TRP A 20 -4.72 14.93 13.64
CA TRP A 20 -5.69 14.99 14.74
C TRP A 20 -5.66 13.73 15.60
N LYS A 21 -5.52 12.55 14.97
CA LYS A 21 -5.39 11.27 15.66
C LYS A 21 -4.06 11.10 16.40
N GLN A 22 -3.03 11.88 16.08
CA GLN A 22 -1.79 11.93 16.88
C GLN A 22 -1.92 12.84 18.11
N LEU A 23 -2.80 13.85 18.07
CA LEU A 23 -3.04 14.76 19.19
C LEU A 23 -3.97 14.16 20.26
N ILE A 24 -4.75 13.16 19.87
CA ILE A 24 -5.66 12.38 20.72
C ILE A 24 -5.09 10.97 20.81
N PRO A 25 -5.21 10.22 21.92
CA PRO A 25 -4.76 8.82 21.96
C PRO A 25 -5.72 7.90 21.20
N GLU A 26 -5.83 8.10 19.88
CA GLU A 26 -6.62 7.27 18.96
C GLU A 26 -5.69 6.49 18.03
N GLU A 27 -6.01 5.22 17.78
CA GLU A 27 -5.21 4.39 16.88
C GLU A 27 -5.39 4.81 15.41
N VAL A 28 -4.27 4.92 14.70
CA VAL A 28 -4.24 5.13 13.25
C VAL A 28 -4.66 3.85 12.55
N ARG A 29 -5.69 3.94 11.71
CA ARG A 29 -6.18 2.81 10.92
C ARG A 29 -5.78 2.94 9.46
N ILE A 30 -5.93 1.85 8.71
CA ILE A 30 -5.58 1.82 7.28
C ILE A 30 -6.40 2.83 6.47
N GLU A 31 -7.66 3.06 6.84
CA GLU A 31 -8.54 3.99 6.13
C GLU A 31 -8.06 5.45 6.25
N ASP A 32 -7.38 5.78 7.36
CA ASP A 32 -6.80 7.12 7.56
C ASP A 32 -5.63 7.38 6.62
N ILE A 33 -4.87 6.33 6.29
CA ILE A 33 -3.70 6.38 5.43
C ILE A 33 -4.12 6.36 3.97
N GLU A 34 -5.12 5.55 3.63
CA GLU A 34 -5.74 5.53 2.31
C GLU A 34 -6.30 6.90 1.94
N ALA A 35 -6.89 7.64 2.89
CA ALA A 35 -7.37 9.00 2.67
C ALA A 35 -6.26 10.02 2.30
N ILE A 36 -5.00 9.70 2.61
CA ILE A 36 -3.84 10.58 2.36
C ILE A 36 -3.09 10.14 1.12
N ASP A 37 -2.90 8.83 0.93
CA ASP A 37 -2.25 8.25 -0.24
C ASP A 37 -3.24 7.46 -1.10
N ILE A 38 -4.28 8.16 -1.55
CA ILE A 38 -5.33 7.59 -2.40
C ILE A 38 -4.70 6.96 -3.66
N SER A 39 -3.67 7.59 -4.23
CA SER A 39 -3.00 7.12 -5.44
C SER A 39 -2.39 5.74 -5.29
N SER A 40 -1.54 5.52 -4.28
CA SER A 40 -0.85 4.24 -4.13
C SER A 40 -1.84 3.14 -3.77
N PHE A 41 -2.82 3.43 -2.91
CA PHE A 41 -3.85 2.47 -2.54
C PHE A 41 -4.77 2.10 -3.71
N THR A 42 -5.13 3.06 -4.55
CA THR A 42 -5.91 2.79 -5.78
C THR A 42 -5.15 1.84 -6.69
N ILE A 43 -3.87 2.11 -6.96
CA ILE A 43 -3.03 1.26 -7.83
C ILE A 43 -2.94 -0.17 -7.25
N ILE A 44 -2.67 -0.29 -5.95
CA ILE A 44 -2.53 -1.59 -5.29
C ILE A 44 -3.86 -2.36 -5.31
N ASN A 45 -4.98 -1.69 -5.03
CA ASN A 45 -6.30 -2.30 -5.01
C ASN A 45 -6.73 -2.75 -6.43
N GLU A 46 -6.51 -1.92 -7.45
CA GLU A 46 -6.81 -2.26 -8.84
C GLU A 46 -5.96 -3.44 -9.32
N MET A 47 -4.67 -3.44 -8.98
CA MET A 47 -3.78 -4.56 -9.29
C MET A 47 -4.26 -5.83 -8.59
N GLU A 48 -4.58 -5.77 -7.29
CA GLU A 48 -5.10 -6.91 -6.54
C GLU A 48 -6.39 -7.48 -7.15
N GLU A 49 -7.34 -6.62 -7.52
CA GLU A 49 -8.56 -7.04 -8.21
C GLU A 49 -8.28 -7.71 -9.56
N ASN A 50 -7.41 -7.13 -10.38
CA ASN A 50 -7.07 -7.68 -11.69
C ASN A 50 -6.45 -9.07 -11.54
N ILE A 51 -5.63 -9.27 -10.51
CA ILE A 51 -4.96 -10.53 -10.24
C ILE A 51 -5.97 -11.58 -9.75
N ARG A 52 -6.91 -11.21 -8.89
CA ARG A 52 -8.01 -12.10 -8.48
C ARG A 52 -8.86 -12.52 -9.69
N LYS A 53 -9.27 -11.57 -10.54
CA LYS A 53 -10.03 -11.85 -11.77
C LYS A 53 -9.28 -12.85 -12.67
N VAL A 54 -7.96 -12.72 -12.82
CA VAL A 54 -7.18 -13.67 -13.61
C VAL A 54 -7.02 -15.02 -12.91
N LYS A 55 -6.87 -15.07 -11.58
CA LYS A 55 -6.87 -16.34 -10.83
C LYS A 55 -8.19 -17.10 -10.98
N ASP A 56 -9.33 -16.42 -10.86
CA ASP A 56 -10.66 -17.03 -11.00
C ASP A 56 -10.89 -17.60 -12.41
N LEU A 57 -10.36 -16.94 -13.44
CA LEU A 57 -10.38 -17.44 -14.82
C LEU A 57 -9.48 -18.68 -15.03
N ASN A 58 -8.36 -18.78 -14.30
CA ASN A 58 -7.43 -19.89 -14.37
C ASN A 58 -7.94 -21.18 -13.71
N GLU A 59 -8.91 -21.10 -12.80
CA GLU A 59 -9.50 -22.29 -12.17
C GLU A 59 -10.41 -23.08 -13.15
N CYS A 60 -10.69 -22.52 -14.33
CA CYS A 60 -11.66 -23.06 -15.28
C CYS A 60 -11.06 -23.67 -16.58
N ASP A 61 -9.78 -23.48 -16.92
CA ASP A 61 -9.23 -24.02 -18.17
C ASP A 61 -7.69 -24.19 -18.21
N ASP A 62 -7.27 -25.02 -19.16
CA ASP A 62 -5.95 -25.58 -19.52
C ASP A 62 -4.70 -24.67 -19.34
N GLY A 63 -3.53 -25.30 -19.19
CA GLY A 63 -2.25 -24.69 -18.75
C GLY A 63 -1.67 -23.52 -19.56
N ASP A 64 -2.33 -23.06 -20.61
CA ASP A 64 -1.98 -21.88 -21.42
C ASP A 64 -2.37 -20.55 -20.74
N VAL A 65 -3.45 -20.49 -19.96
CA VAL A 65 -3.89 -19.24 -19.30
C VAL A 65 -2.96 -18.84 -18.15
N LYS A 66 -2.43 -19.84 -17.41
CA LYS A 66 -1.44 -19.63 -16.34
C LYS A 66 -0.15 -18.98 -16.87
N LYS A 67 0.32 -19.41 -18.05
CA LYS A 67 1.48 -18.81 -18.73
C LYS A 67 1.27 -17.35 -19.10
N ASN A 68 0.07 -16.99 -19.57
CA ASN A 68 -0.25 -15.60 -19.90
C ASN A 68 -0.28 -14.70 -18.66
N CYS A 69 -0.77 -15.24 -17.53
CA CYS A 69 -0.75 -14.51 -16.27
C CYS A 69 0.68 -14.24 -15.79
N ASP A 70 1.54 -15.27 -15.78
CA ASP A 70 2.95 -15.11 -15.40
C ASP A 70 3.69 -14.17 -16.37
N TYR A 71 3.35 -14.17 -17.66
CA TYR A 71 3.88 -13.24 -18.65
C TYR A 71 3.45 -11.79 -18.39
N PHE A 72 2.16 -11.56 -18.08
CA PHE A 72 1.67 -10.23 -17.73
C PHE A 72 2.38 -9.67 -16.50
N PHE A 73 2.53 -10.48 -15.45
CA PHE A 73 3.27 -10.08 -14.24
C PHE A 73 4.73 -9.81 -14.53
N SER A 74 5.42 -10.69 -15.25
CA SER A 74 6.83 -10.47 -15.59
C SER A 74 7.06 -9.28 -16.51
N SER A 75 6.06 -8.86 -17.29
CA SER A 75 6.11 -7.69 -18.16
C SER A 75 5.75 -6.37 -17.48
N VAL A 76 4.84 -6.38 -16.50
CA VAL A 76 4.35 -5.17 -15.82
C VAL A 76 5.09 -4.91 -14.50
N MET A 77 5.54 -5.97 -13.82
CA MET A 77 6.14 -5.92 -12.47
C MET A 77 7.65 -6.19 -12.49
N THR A 78 8.32 -6.09 -13.64
CA THR A 78 9.74 -6.49 -13.82
C THR A 78 10.69 -5.76 -12.87
N GLU A 79 10.36 -4.53 -12.51
CA GLU A 79 11.17 -3.67 -11.63
C GLU A 79 10.66 -3.66 -10.18
N LEU A 80 9.58 -4.38 -9.88
CA LEU A 80 8.98 -4.39 -8.55
C LEU A 80 9.57 -5.52 -7.69
N THR A 81 10.24 -5.11 -6.61
CA THR A 81 10.80 -5.99 -5.58
C THR A 81 9.96 -5.93 -4.31
N VAL A 82 10.20 -6.86 -3.38
CA VAL A 82 9.48 -6.92 -2.09
C VAL A 82 10.11 -5.92 -1.10
N ASP A 83 10.17 -4.66 -1.52
CA ASP A 83 10.64 -3.50 -0.77
C ASP A 83 9.73 -2.30 -1.01
N VAL A 84 9.94 -1.23 -0.23
CA VAL A 84 9.12 -0.02 -0.27
C VAL A 84 9.97 1.21 0.00
N VAL A 85 9.67 2.29 -0.70
CA VAL A 85 10.27 3.59 -0.42
C VAL A 85 9.47 4.30 0.67
N SER A 86 10.16 4.61 1.77
CA SER A 86 9.60 5.34 2.90
C SER A 86 9.28 6.79 2.56
N LEU A 87 8.54 7.45 3.44
CA LEU A 87 8.33 8.91 3.36
C LEU A 87 9.64 9.72 3.46
N THR A 88 10.70 9.14 4.02
CA THR A 88 12.04 9.76 4.10
C THR A 88 12.89 9.50 2.86
N GLY A 89 12.37 8.78 1.86
CA GLY A 89 13.06 8.42 0.63
C GLY A 89 14.06 7.28 0.79
N GLN A 90 14.04 6.56 1.91
CA GLN A 90 14.87 5.38 2.14
C GLN A 90 14.11 4.13 1.74
N THR A 91 14.80 3.17 1.13
CA THR A 91 14.21 1.88 0.77
C THR A 91 14.29 0.92 1.96
N TYR A 92 13.16 0.30 2.29
CA TYR A 92 13.03 -0.71 3.33
C TYR A 92 12.54 -2.02 2.72
N GLU A 93 13.16 -3.13 3.11
CA GLU A 93 12.71 -4.45 2.67
C GLU A 93 11.47 -4.87 3.49
N LEU A 94 10.40 -5.29 2.81
CA LEU A 94 9.18 -5.77 3.47
C LEU A 94 9.36 -7.20 4.04
N ILE A 95 10.33 -7.93 3.52
CA ILE A 95 10.81 -9.24 4.00
C ILE A 95 12.34 -9.26 3.97
N PRO A 96 13.01 -10.14 4.74
CA PRO A 96 14.47 -10.26 4.65
C PRO A 96 14.93 -10.58 3.22
N CYS A 97 15.90 -9.81 2.70
CA CYS A 97 16.38 -9.90 1.33
C CYS A 97 15.31 -9.58 0.27
N GLY A 98 14.26 -8.84 0.63
CA GLY A 98 13.14 -8.49 -0.24
C GLY A 98 13.54 -7.69 -1.48
N SER A 99 14.63 -6.91 -1.40
CA SER A 99 15.20 -6.16 -2.53
C SER A 99 15.73 -7.04 -3.68
N HIS A 100 15.89 -8.34 -3.44
CA HIS A 100 16.29 -9.32 -4.46
C HIS A 100 15.15 -10.25 -4.89
N ILE A 101 13.97 -10.11 -4.29
CA ILE A 101 12.83 -10.97 -4.54
C ILE A 101 11.84 -10.20 -5.42
N PRO A 102 11.63 -10.62 -6.69
CA PRO A 102 10.66 -9.98 -7.54
C PRO A 102 9.23 -10.28 -7.08
N VAL A 103 8.33 -9.32 -7.30
CA VAL A 103 6.91 -9.52 -7.07
C VAL A 103 6.32 -10.36 -8.21
N THR A 104 5.57 -11.39 -7.86
CA THR A 104 4.97 -12.41 -8.73
C THR A 104 3.50 -12.61 -8.36
N ALA A 105 2.71 -13.23 -9.24
CA ALA A 105 1.30 -13.51 -8.98
C ALA A 105 1.04 -14.32 -7.70
N VAL A 106 2.02 -15.13 -7.30
CA VAL A 106 1.96 -15.99 -6.12
C VAL A 106 2.21 -15.20 -4.84
N ASN A 107 3.20 -14.31 -4.83
CA ASN A 107 3.56 -13.53 -3.63
C ASN A 107 2.90 -12.14 -3.57
N PHE A 108 2.18 -11.72 -4.62
CA PHE A 108 1.59 -10.38 -4.71
C PHE A 108 0.63 -10.07 -3.56
N GLU A 109 -0.19 -11.04 -3.15
CA GLU A 109 -1.14 -10.84 -2.05
C GLU A 109 -0.42 -10.62 -0.71
N ASP A 110 0.65 -11.38 -0.45
CA ASP A 110 1.51 -11.19 0.73
C ASP A 110 2.27 -9.86 0.66
N TYR A 111 2.75 -9.46 -0.53
CA TYR A 111 3.34 -8.14 -0.77
C TYR A 111 2.36 -7.01 -0.42
N CYS A 112 1.12 -7.06 -0.93
CA CYS A 112 0.09 -6.05 -0.65
C CYS A 112 -0.22 -5.95 0.84
N MET A 113 -0.38 -7.10 1.52
CA MET A 113 -0.62 -7.13 2.96
C MET A 113 0.53 -6.47 3.73
N ARG A 114 1.79 -6.82 3.42
CA ARG A 114 2.97 -6.25 4.07
C ARG A 114 3.15 -4.78 3.76
N TYR A 115 2.86 -4.35 2.53
CA TYR A 115 2.89 -2.94 2.15
C TYR A 115 1.92 -2.12 3.02
N ARG A 116 0.67 -2.57 3.17
CA ARG A 116 -0.34 -1.90 4.01
C ARG A 116 0.11 -1.85 5.48
N GLN A 117 0.65 -2.94 6.00
CA GLN A 117 1.18 -2.99 7.37
C GLN A 117 2.36 -2.04 7.58
N TYR A 118 3.29 -1.98 6.62
CA TYR A 118 4.40 -1.04 6.64
C TYR A 118 3.89 0.40 6.68
N ARG A 119 2.95 0.76 5.80
CA ARG A 119 2.38 2.11 5.76
C ARG A 119 1.70 2.50 7.07
N ILE A 120 1.03 1.58 7.77
CA ILE A 120 0.49 1.86 9.12
C ILE A 120 1.61 2.14 10.12
N ASN A 121 2.64 1.29 10.11
CA ASN A 121 3.74 1.40 11.06
C ASN A 121 4.63 2.62 10.81
N GLU A 122 4.63 3.23 9.62
CA GLU A 122 5.33 4.50 9.36
C GLU A 122 4.79 5.66 10.23
N PHE A 123 3.57 5.57 10.74
CA PHE A 123 2.91 6.63 11.51
C PHE A 123 2.81 6.34 13.02
N HIS A 124 3.43 5.26 13.50
CA HIS A 124 3.57 4.90 14.93
C HIS A 124 5.00 5.18 15.42
#